data_AF-A0A1Q7D2B9-F1
#
_entry.id   AF-A0A1Q7D2B9-F1
#
_cell.length_a   1.000
_cell.length_b   1.000
_cell.length_c   1.000
_cell.angle_alpha   90.00
_cell.angle_beta   90.00
_cell.angle_gamma   90.00
#
_symmetry.space_group_name_H-M   'P 1'
#
loop_
_entity.id
_entity.type
_entity.pdbx_description
1 polymer ?
#
loop_
_entity_poly.entity_id
_entity_poly.type
_entity_poly.pdbx_seq_one_letter_code
_entity_poly.pdbx_strand_id
1 'polypeptide(L)'
;MIRPLSLVVGVALIVLAAVASAQDGFRVVHTVDRGNPGQTRISGTVFNDNRLDAVDVYVTAEALDASGKAVARGITFVSPAIGAGRNASFSASVPAMPGATSYRVRVSSFRFGPGLQSP
;
A
#
# COMPACT_ATOMS: atom_id res chain seq x y z
N MET A 1 21.60 43.05 11.31
CA MET A 1 20.34 42.29 11.50
C MET A 1 20.14 41.42 10.26
N ILE A 2 20.45 40.12 10.35
CA ILE A 2 20.38 39.18 9.22
C ILE A 2 19.10 38.35 9.40
N ARG A 3 18.23 38.36 8.37
CA ARG A 3 16.90 37.73 8.38
C ARG A 3 17.03 36.19 8.31
N PRO A 4 16.15 35.42 8.98
CA PRO A 4 16.28 33.97 9.05
C PRO A 4 15.87 33.32 7.72
N LEU A 5 16.69 32.36 7.29
CA LEU A 5 16.47 31.50 6.13
C LEU A 5 15.36 30.50 6.46
N SER A 6 14.17 30.69 5.89
CA SER A 6 13.06 29.75 6.02
C SER A 6 13.38 28.46 5.27
N LEU A 7 13.61 27.37 6.01
CA LEU A 7 13.77 26.03 5.50
C LEU A 7 12.40 25.50 5.04
N VAL A 8 12.10 25.60 3.75
CA VAL A 8 10.92 24.98 3.16
C VAL A 8 11.21 23.48 3.01
N VAL A 9 10.65 22.67 3.90
CA VAL A 9 10.64 21.21 3.77
C VAL A 9 9.72 20.88 2.57
N GLY A 10 10.34 20.54 1.44
CA GLY A 10 9.64 20.18 0.22
C GLY A 10 9.02 18.79 0.34
N VAL A 11 7.69 18.71 0.37
CA VAL A 11 6.95 17.47 0.15
C VAL A 11 7.05 17.13 -1.34
N ALA A 12 7.92 16.19 -1.70
CA ALA A 12 8.03 15.70 -3.07
C ALA A 12 6.98 14.60 -3.31
N LEU A 13 5.82 15.00 -3.85
CA LEU A 13 4.81 14.06 -4.33
C LEU A 13 5.21 13.54 -5.72
N ILE A 14 5.99 12.46 -5.74
CA ILE A 14 6.34 11.78 -7.00
C ILE A 14 5.19 10.84 -7.37
N VAL A 15 4.40 11.22 -8.38
CA VAL A 15 3.32 10.37 -8.92
C VAL A 15 3.96 9.29 -9.79
N LEU A 16 4.33 8.16 -9.18
CA LEU A 16 4.70 6.94 -9.91
C LEU A 16 3.44 6.27 -10.44
N ALA A 17 3.42 5.94 -11.74
CA ALA A 17 2.35 5.16 -12.35
C ALA A 17 2.16 3.83 -11.61
N ALA A 18 1.01 3.66 -10.96
CA ALA A 18 0.71 2.48 -10.15
C ALA A 18 0.57 1.24 -11.03
N VAL A 19 1.43 0.24 -10.82
CA VAL A 19 1.28 -1.08 -11.45
C VAL A 19 0.15 -1.83 -10.73
N ALA A 20 -1.03 -1.85 -11.33
CA ALA A 20 -2.17 -2.62 -10.85
C ALA A 20 -1.87 -4.12 -11.03
N SER A 21 -1.52 -4.82 -9.95
CA SER A 21 -1.37 -6.28 -9.98
C SER A 21 -2.74 -6.91 -9.71
N ALA A 22 -3.43 -7.39 -10.75
CA ALA A 22 -4.65 -8.20 -10.60
C ALA A 22 -4.27 -9.56 -10.02
N GLN A 23 -4.47 -9.76 -8.72
CA GLN A 23 -4.12 -10.99 -8.01
C GLN A 23 -5.40 -11.58 -7.44
N ASP A 24 -5.77 -12.79 -7.86
CA ASP A 24 -6.99 -13.46 -7.42
C ASP A 24 -8.24 -12.55 -7.47
N GLY A 25 -8.36 -11.76 -8.54
CA GLY A 25 -9.45 -10.81 -8.74
C GLY A 25 -9.39 -9.54 -7.88
N PHE A 26 -8.29 -9.30 -7.16
CA PHE A 26 -8.04 -8.02 -6.50
C PHE A 26 -7.16 -7.12 -7.33
N ARG A 27 -7.53 -5.84 -7.41
CA ARG A 27 -6.70 -4.79 -7.98
C ARG A 27 -6.26 -3.84 -6.88
N VAL A 28 -4.98 -3.49 -6.84
CA VAL A 28 -4.42 -2.58 -5.84
C VAL A 28 -3.86 -1.35 -6.52
N VAL A 29 -4.29 -0.18 -6.08
CA VAL A 29 -3.73 1.12 -6.47
C VAL A 29 -3.10 1.74 -5.23
N HIS A 30 -1.91 2.31 -5.35
CA HIS A 30 -1.19 2.87 -4.20
C HIS A 30 -0.31 4.05 -4.59
N THR A 31 0.02 4.85 -3.58
CA THR A 31 1.00 5.93 -3.59
C THR A 31 2.06 5.67 -2.54
N VAL A 32 3.23 6.26 -2.74
CA VAL A 32 4.40 6.07 -1.89
C VAL A 32 4.82 7.44 -1.33
N ASP A 33 4.83 7.56 -0.02
CA ASP A 33 5.38 8.71 0.70
C ASP A 33 6.69 8.33 1.39
N ARG A 34 7.78 8.99 0.97
CA ARG A 34 9.13 8.80 1.53
C ARG A 34 9.53 9.94 2.48
N GLY A 35 8.57 10.77 2.90
CA GLY A 35 8.84 11.94 3.74
C GLY A 35 9.25 11.61 5.17
N ASN A 36 8.97 10.40 5.66
CA ASN A 36 9.30 10.01 7.03
C ASN A 36 10.70 9.37 7.12
N PRO A 37 11.63 9.89 7.95
CA PRO A 37 12.93 9.27 8.17
C PRO A 37 12.79 7.83 8.67
N GLY A 38 13.49 6.90 8.04
CA GLY A 38 13.53 5.48 8.45
C GLY A 38 12.32 4.64 8.02
N GLN A 39 11.23 5.23 7.53
CA GLN A 39 10.06 4.49 7.05
C GLN A 39 9.46 5.11 5.80
N THR A 40 9.10 4.29 4.83
CA THR A 40 8.26 4.67 3.71
C THR A 40 6.82 4.31 4.02
N ARG A 41 5.92 5.29 3.92
CA ARG A 41 4.48 5.05 4.04
C ARG A 41 3.90 4.74 2.66
N ILE A 42 3.09 3.70 2.59
CA ILE A 42 2.38 3.31 1.38
C ILE A 42 0.90 3.34 1.67
N SER A 43 0.20 4.22 0.97
CA SER A 43 -1.25 4.40 1.10
C SER A 43 -1.90 3.96 -0.19
N GLY A 44 -3.07 3.34 -0.10
CA GLY A 44 -3.73 2.85 -1.30
C GLY A 44 -5.12 2.32 -1.06
N THR A 45 -5.66 1.73 -2.12
CA THR A 45 -7.00 1.16 -2.15
C THR A 45 -6.92 -0.22 -2.79
N VAL A 46 -7.49 -1.21 -2.09
CA VAL A 46 -7.73 -2.56 -2.61
C VAL A 46 -9.14 -2.60 -3.16
N PHE A 47 -9.28 -2.98 -4.42
CA PHE A 47 -10.54 -3.25 -5.09
C PHE A 47 -10.74 -4.76 -5.14
N ASN A 48 -11.90 -5.23 -4.68
CA ASN A 48 -12.32 -6.62 -4.84
C ASN A 48 -13.14 -6.73 -6.14
N ASP A 49 -12.47 -7.03 -7.25
CA ASP A 49 -13.13 -7.23 -8.55
C ASP A 49 -13.70 -8.66 -8.69
N ASN A 50 -13.70 -9.46 -7.61
CA ASN A 50 -14.37 -10.76 -7.55
C ASN A 50 -15.89 -10.62 -7.40
N ARG A 51 -16.58 -11.74 -7.65
CA ARG A 51 -18.03 -11.89 -7.42
C ARG A 51 -18.40 -12.28 -5.99
N LEU A 52 -17.40 -12.52 -5.14
CA LEU A 52 -17.57 -12.96 -3.75
C LEU A 52 -16.97 -11.93 -2.80
N ASP A 53 -17.56 -11.82 -1.62
CA ASP A 53 -17.02 -11.04 -0.52
C ASP A 53 -15.70 -11.65 -0.03
N ALA A 54 -14.74 -10.77 0.24
CA ALA A 54 -13.45 -11.14 0.80
C ALA A 54 -13.39 -10.70 2.26
N VAL A 55 -13.07 -11.61 3.16
CA VAL A 55 -12.95 -11.35 4.60
C VAL A 55 -11.52 -11.51 5.08
N ASP A 56 -11.21 -10.85 6.20
CA ASP A 56 -9.88 -10.84 6.82
C ASP A 56 -8.78 -10.46 5.83
N VAL A 57 -8.94 -9.31 5.16
CA VAL A 57 -8.08 -8.91 4.05
C VAL A 57 -6.82 -8.21 4.55
N TYR A 58 -5.66 -8.74 4.17
CA TYR A 58 -4.34 -8.17 4.44
C TYR A 58 -3.59 -7.90 3.15
N VAL A 59 -2.75 -6.86 3.16
CA VAL A 59 -1.79 -6.59 2.09
C VAL A 59 -0.36 -6.64 2.60
N THR A 60 0.53 -7.11 1.73
CA THR A 60 1.98 -6.97 1.90
C THR A 60 2.47 -5.90 0.95
N ALA A 61 3.13 -4.88 1.50
CA ALA A 61 3.85 -3.87 0.76
C ALA A 61 5.35 -4.16 0.84
N GLU A 62 6.04 -4.15 -0.29
CA GLU A 62 7.45 -4.52 -0.43
C GLU A 62 8.24 -3.36 -1.04
N ALA A 63 9.43 -3.11 -0.50
CA ALA A 63 10.45 -2.29 -1.16
C ALA A 63 11.34 -3.21 -2.00
N LEU A 64 11.55 -2.86 -3.26
CA LEU A 64 12.30 -3.66 -4.22
C LEU A 64 13.60 -2.95 -4.62
N ASP A 65 14.69 -3.71 -4.76
CA ASP A 65 15.93 -3.20 -5.36
C ASP A 65 15.85 -3.09 -6.89
N ALA A 66 16.93 -2.66 -7.54
CA ALA A 66 17.00 -2.51 -8.98
C ALA A 66 16.82 -3.83 -9.77
N SER A 67 17.04 -4.98 -9.14
CA SER A 67 16.80 -6.31 -9.73
C SER A 67 15.34 -6.77 -9.56
N GLY A 68 14.53 -6.02 -8.81
CA GLY A 68 13.17 -6.40 -8.46
C GLY A 68 13.06 -7.31 -7.23
N LYS A 69 14.17 -7.54 -6.50
CA LYS A 69 14.17 -8.34 -5.27
C LYS A 69 13.65 -7.51 -4.10
N ALA A 70 12.76 -8.12 -3.30
CA ALA A 70 12.28 -7.49 -2.07
C ALA A 70 13.40 -7.37 -1.03
N VAL A 71 13.71 -6.14 -0.64
CA VAL A 71 14.72 -5.79 0.37
C VAL A 71 14.11 -5.33 1.69
N ALA A 72 12.82 -4.96 1.69
CA ALA A 72 12.02 -4.72 2.89
C ALA A 72 10.55 -5.07 2.63
N ARG A 73 9.80 -5.29 3.70
CA ARG A 73 8.34 -5.48 3.62
C ARG A 73 7.62 -4.99 4.87
N GLY A 74 6.35 -4.65 4.69
CA GLY A 74 5.38 -4.39 5.74
C GLY A 74 4.07 -5.07 5.41
N ILE A 75 3.39 -5.59 6.43
CA ILE A 75 2.07 -6.22 6.28
C ILE A 75 1.08 -5.36 7.06
N THR A 76 -0.07 -5.08 6.47
CA THR A 76 -1.13 -4.33 7.15
C THR A 76 -2.49 -4.96 6.91
N PHE A 77 -3.35 -4.80 7.91
CA PHE A 77 -4.76 -5.12 7.78
C PHE A 77 -5.46 -4.06 6.93
N VAL A 78 -6.34 -4.49 6.05
CA VAL A 78 -7.11 -3.61 5.18
C VAL A 78 -8.53 -3.47 5.68
N SER A 79 -9.25 -4.59 5.82
CA SER A 79 -10.65 -4.59 6.20
C SER A 79 -11.09 -5.96 6.70
N PRO A 80 -12.04 -6.03 7.66
CA PRO A 80 -12.65 -7.30 8.05
C PRO A 80 -13.46 -7.92 6.91
N ALA A 81 -14.02 -7.09 6.02
CA ALA A 81 -14.70 -7.51 4.81
C ALA A 81 -14.56 -6.46 3.69
N ILE A 82 -14.35 -6.90 2.46
CA ILE A 82 -14.48 -6.11 1.24
C ILE A 82 -15.50 -6.82 0.37
N GLY A 83 -16.69 -6.24 0.25
CA GLY A 83 -17.77 -6.82 -0.54
C GLY A 83 -17.39 -6.98 -2.02
N ALA A 84 -18.08 -7.88 -2.72
CA ALA A 84 -17.92 -8.06 -4.17
C ALA A 84 -18.11 -6.71 -4.92
N GLY A 85 -17.17 -6.36 -5.79
CA GLY A 85 -17.15 -5.08 -6.52
C GLY A 85 -16.92 -3.84 -5.65
N ARG A 86 -16.58 -4.00 -4.36
CA ARG A 86 -16.27 -2.91 -3.44
C ARG A 86 -14.77 -2.74 -3.25
N ASN A 87 -14.40 -1.76 -2.46
CA ASN A 87 -13.01 -1.44 -2.18
C ASN A 87 -12.83 -0.97 -0.73
N ALA A 88 -11.58 -1.04 -0.26
CA ALA A 88 -11.17 -0.55 1.05
C ALA A 88 -9.78 0.07 0.98
N SER A 89 -9.57 1.12 1.77
CA SER A 89 -8.29 1.83 1.85
C SER A 89 -7.36 1.18 2.86
N PHE A 90 -6.06 1.29 2.64
CA PHE A 90 -5.03 0.83 3.57
C PHE A 90 -3.91 1.84 3.73
N SER A 91 -3.15 1.69 4.81
CA SER A 91 -1.90 2.38 5.07
C SER A 91 -0.91 1.38 5.64
N ALA A 92 0.16 1.10 4.90
CA ALA A 92 1.25 0.24 5.30
C ALA A 92 2.52 1.06 5.55
N SER A 93 3.34 0.61 6.48
CA SER A 93 4.70 1.14 6.66
C SER A 93 5.72 0.09 6.24
N VAL A 94 6.70 0.51 5.45
CA VAL A 94 7.82 -0.32 5.03
C VAL A 94 9.10 0.36 5.51
N PRO A 95 10.05 -0.37 6.14
CA PRO A 95 11.34 0.21 6.51
C PRO A 95 12.02 0.85 5.30
N ALA A 96 12.55 2.07 5.49
CA ALA A 96 13.34 2.71 4.45
C ALA A 96 14.68 1.96 4.30
N MET A 97 14.91 1.35 3.14
CA MET A 97 16.14 0.61 2.86
C MET A 97 16.99 1.32 1.81
N PRO A 98 18.30 1.51 2.07
CA PRO A 98 19.24 1.88 1.03
C PRO A 98 19.18 0.90 -0.14
N GLY A 99 19.10 1.40 -1.38
CA GLY A 99 19.00 0.57 -2.58
C GLY A 99 17.59 0.17 -2.99
N ALA A 100 16.55 0.51 -2.22
CA ALA A 100 15.17 0.39 -2.69
C ALA A 100 14.90 1.39 -3.82
N THR A 101 14.52 0.89 -4.99
CA THR A 101 14.25 1.71 -6.18
C THR A 101 12.76 1.84 -6.47
N SER A 102 11.98 0.80 -6.14
CA SER A 102 10.54 0.74 -6.39
C SER A 102 9.80 0.04 -5.26
N TYR A 103 8.47 0.11 -5.29
CA TYR A 103 7.60 -0.51 -4.30
C TYR A 103 6.49 -1.29 -4.99
N ARG A 104 6.02 -2.33 -4.30
CA ARG A 104 4.96 -3.22 -4.77
C ARG A 104 4.01 -3.53 -3.65
N VAL A 105 2.71 -3.58 -3.95
CA VAL A 105 1.70 -3.99 -2.98
C VAL A 105 0.89 -5.14 -3.54
N ARG A 106 0.64 -6.15 -2.70
CA ARG A 106 -0.14 -7.34 -3.03
C ARG A 106 -1.09 -7.69 -1.91
N VAL A 107 -2.29 -8.17 -2.25
CA VAL A 107 -3.14 -8.85 -1.26
C VAL A 107 -2.44 -10.15 -0.89
N SER A 108 -2.16 -10.35 0.39
CA SER A 108 -1.34 -11.47 0.87
C SER A 108 -2.10 -12.50 1.67
N SER A 109 -3.26 -12.14 2.22
CA SER A 109 -4.16 -13.06 2.91
C SER A 109 -5.59 -12.54 2.81
N PHE A 110 -6.52 -13.45 2.58
CA PHE A 110 -7.97 -13.23 2.61
C PHE A 110 -8.67 -14.58 2.61
N ARG A 111 -9.96 -14.57 2.89
CA ARG A 111 -10.85 -15.72 2.67
C ARG A 111 -12.08 -15.26 1.92
N PHE A 112 -12.65 -16.11 1.06
CA PHE A 112 -13.98 -15.85 0.53
C PHE A 112 -15.03 -16.35 1.51
N GLY A 113 -16.07 -15.57 1.73
CA GLY A 113 -17.15 -15.92 2.64
C GLY A 113 -18.12 -14.76 2.83
N PRO A 114 -19.33 -15.01 3.36
CA PRO A 114 -20.26 -13.94 3.66
C PRO A 114 -19.57 -12.92 4.56
N GLY A 115 -19.56 -11.65 4.14
CA GLY A 115 -19.05 -10.57 4.99
C GLY A 115 -19.78 -10.55 6.34
N LEU A 116 -19.10 -10.11 7.40
CA LEU A 116 -19.76 -9.82 8.67
C LEU A 116 -20.81 -8.73 8.42
N GLN A 117 -22.07 -9.12 8.20
CA GLN A 117 -23.21 -8.20 8.26
C GLN A 117 -23.35 -7.77 9.72
N SER A 118 -23.04 -6.50 10.00
CA SER A 118 -23.47 -5.90 11.26
C SER A 118 -25.00 -5.93 11.32
N PRO A 119 -25.60 -6.40 12.43
CA PRO A 119 -27.04 -6.54 12.60
C PRO A 119 -27.79 -5.20 12.58
#